data_AF-A0A150NZT4-F1
#
_entry.id   AF-A0A150NZT4-F1
#
_cell.length_a   1.000
_cell.length_b   1.000
_cell.length_c   1.000
_cell.angle_alpha   90.00
_cell.angle_beta   90.00
_cell.angle_gamma   90.00
#
_symmetry.space_group_name_H-M   'P 1'
#
loop_
_entity.id
_entity.type
_entity.pdbx_description
1 polymer ?
#
loop_
_entity_poly.entity_id
_entity_poly.type
_entity_poly.pdbx_seq_one_letter_code
_entity_poly.pdbx_strand_id
1 'polypeptide(L)'
;MRYNLLGKTGLYVSELCLGAMTFGGKGFYEVIGALGTSEAEALVGTSLDRGVNFIDTADVYSEGESERIVGAALKALGRPREQVVVRPFVTSVIIGAKPREQLDDSLAAADVTLSPEHIQQLDAASALPPEYPGWIVEWQNRDARGVAGGQPVMDRARQHLTRK
;
A
#
# COMPACT_ATOMS: atom_id res chain seq x y z
N MET A 1 20.03 1.27 3.66
CA MET A 1 18.73 1.06 4.34
C MET A 1 18.53 2.12 5.41
N ARG A 2 17.40 2.84 5.38
CA ARG A 2 16.96 3.74 6.45
C ARG A 2 16.13 2.96 7.48
N TYR A 3 16.23 3.35 8.76
CA TYR A 3 15.51 2.72 9.86
C TYR A 3 14.68 3.75 10.62
N ASN A 4 13.46 3.36 11.00
CA ASN A 4 12.51 4.18 11.73
C ASN A 4 12.10 3.50 13.03
N LEU A 5 11.76 4.30 14.05
CA LEU A 5 11.26 3.78 15.31
C LEU A 5 9.83 3.23 15.11
N LEU A 6 9.59 1.98 15.49
CA LEU A 6 8.27 1.36 15.44
C LEU A 6 7.40 1.89 16.59
N GLY A 7 6.68 2.98 16.35
CA GLY A 7 5.84 3.63 17.34
C GLY A 7 6.62 3.97 18.63
N LYS A 8 6.13 3.53 19.79
CA LYS A 8 6.78 3.73 21.09
C LYS A 8 7.46 2.46 21.63
N THR A 9 7.75 1.50 20.77
CA THR A 9 8.22 0.16 21.21
C THR A 9 9.71 0.11 21.53
N GLY A 10 10.50 1.12 21.13
CA GLY A 10 11.96 1.08 21.23
C GLY A 10 12.64 0.26 20.13
N LEU A 11 11.87 -0.38 19.23
CA LEU A 11 12.41 -1.16 18.12
C LEU A 11 12.66 -0.28 16.90
N TYR A 12 13.83 -0.40 16.30
CA TYR A 12 14.13 0.18 14.99
C TYR A 12 13.83 -0.83 13.88
N VAL A 13 12.95 -0.46 12.96
CA VAL A 13 12.58 -1.26 11.80
C VAL A 13 13.03 -0.59 10.52
N SER A 14 13.39 -1.37 9.51
CA SER A 14 13.68 -0.87 8.17
C SER A 14 12.46 -0.14 7.62
N GLU A 15 12.70 0.93 6.85
CA GLU A 15 11.63 1.71 6.20
C GLU A 15 10.78 0.87 5.25
N LEU A 16 11.39 -0.17 4.67
CA LEU A 16 10.74 -1.17 3.85
C LEU A 16 10.50 -2.45 4.66
N CYS A 17 9.35 -3.08 4.43
CA CYS A 17 8.99 -4.38 5.00
C CYS A 17 8.89 -5.43 3.89
N LEU A 18 9.46 -6.62 4.12
CA LEU A 18 9.28 -7.77 3.23
C LEU A 18 7.92 -8.44 3.53
N GLY A 19 7.00 -8.40 2.58
CA GLY A 19 5.72 -9.10 2.69
C GLY A 19 5.84 -10.57 2.30
N ALA A 20 5.33 -11.47 3.15
CA ALA A 20 5.35 -12.92 2.93
C ALA A 20 3.99 -13.49 2.44
N MET A 21 3.03 -12.65 2.05
CA MET A 21 1.71 -13.13 1.58
C MET A 21 1.79 -14.05 0.36
N THR A 22 2.85 -13.95 -0.44
CA THR A 22 3.12 -14.81 -1.61
C THR A 22 3.84 -16.11 -1.27
N PHE A 23 4.20 -16.33 0.00
CA PHE A 23 4.94 -17.51 0.45
C PHE A 23 3.96 -18.66 0.74
N GLY A 24 4.25 -19.82 0.17
CA GLY A 24 3.25 -20.90 0.05
C GLY A 24 2.23 -20.55 -1.03
N GLY A 25 1.13 -21.31 -1.09
CA GLY A 25 0.11 -21.12 -2.12
C GLY A 25 -1.13 -21.96 -1.88
N LYS A 26 -1.66 -21.93 -0.65
CA LYS A 26 -2.85 -22.72 -0.28
C LYS A 26 -4.13 -21.92 -0.41
N GLY A 27 -5.15 -22.59 -0.93
CA GLY A 27 -6.51 -22.05 -1.04
C GLY A 27 -6.54 -20.74 -1.83
N PHE A 28 -7.19 -19.72 -1.29
CA PHE A 28 -7.30 -18.40 -1.93
C PHE A 28 -5.94 -17.71 -2.19
N TYR A 29 -4.88 -18.09 -1.47
CA TYR A 29 -3.57 -17.44 -1.62
C TYR A 29 -2.80 -17.91 -2.87
N GLU A 30 -3.18 -19.04 -3.48
CA GLU A 30 -2.54 -19.55 -4.71
C GLU A 30 -2.57 -18.51 -5.85
N VAL A 31 -3.67 -17.74 -5.97
CA VAL A 31 -3.78 -16.68 -6.98
C VAL A 31 -2.93 -15.45 -6.66
N ILE A 32 -2.60 -15.25 -5.38
CA ILE A 32 -1.71 -14.17 -4.91
C ILE A 32 -0.26 -14.57 -5.18
N GLY A 33 0.14 -15.79 -4.81
CA GLY A 33 1.45 -16.36 -5.05
C GLY A 33 1.53 -17.82 -4.60
N ALA A 34 2.48 -18.55 -5.16
CA ALA A 34 2.73 -19.96 -4.86
C ALA A 34 4.24 -20.21 -4.63
N LEU A 35 4.93 -19.29 -3.94
CA LEU A 35 6.38 -19.39 -3.79
C LEU A 35 6.75 -20.54 -2.86
N GLY A 36 7.60 -21.43 -3.37
CA GLY A 36 8.18 -22.52 -2.62
C GLY A 36 9.27 -22.06 -1.64
N THR A 37 9.75 -22.99 -0.83
CA THR A 37 10.75 -22.73 0.22
C THR A 37 12.05 -22.16 -0.33
N SER A 38 12.54 -22.66 -1.46
CA SER A 38 13.80 -22.22 -2.08
C SER A 38 13.75 -20.77 -2.55
N GLU A 39 12.65 -20.39 -3.20
CA GLU A 39 12.43 -19.04 -3.71
C GLU A 39 12.23 -18.06 -2.57
N ALA A 40 11.43 -18.45 -1.57
CA ALA A 40 11.24 -17.65 -0.36
C ALA A 40 12.56 -17.46 0.41
N GLU A 41 13.40 -18.50 0.53
CA GLU A 41 14.72 -18.39 1.15
C GLU A 41 15.61 -17.38 0.41
N ALA A 42 15.62 -17.41 -0.92
CA ALA A 42 16.37 -16.44 -1.73
C ALA A 42 15.88 -14.99 -1.53
N LEU A 43 14.56 -14.79 -1.44
CA LEU A 43 13.95 -13.48 -1.20
C LEU A 43 14.25 -12.96 0.22
N VAL A 44 14.13 -13.83 1.23
CA VAL A 44 14.47 -13.50 2.61
C VAL A 44 15.96 -13.16 2.72
N GLY A 45 16.83 -14.00 2.16
CA GLY A 45 18.28 -13.77 2.16
C GLY A 45 18.65 -12.44 1.52
N THR A 46 18.15 -12.17 0.32
CA THR A 46 18.40 -10.92 -0.41
C THR A 46 17.90 -9.71 0.38
N SER A 47 16.72 -9.79 1.00
CA SER A 47 16.17 -8.69 1.79
C SER A 47 17.04 -8.39 3.01
N LEU A 48 17.44 -9.42 3.76
CA LEU A 48 18.30 -9.28 4.93
C LEU A 48 19.68 -8.74 4.56
N ASP A 49 20.27 -9.21 3.46
CA ASP A 49 21.58 -8.73 2.96
C ASP A 49 21.53 -7.24 2.56
N ARG A 50 20.36 -6.73 2.19
CA ARG A 50 20.12 -5.31 1.89
C ARG A 50 19.71 -4.48 3.11
N GLY A 51 19.72 -5.09 4.30
CA GLY A 51 19.45 -4.44 5.58
C GLY A 51 17.98 -4.38 5.98
N VAL A 52 17.06 -5.02 5.24
CA VAL A 52 15.68 -5.17 5.72
C VAL A 52 15.72 -6.00 6.99
N ASN A 53 15.07 -5.53 8.05
CA ASN A 53 14.96 -6.28 9.31
C ASN A 53 13.50 -6.52 9.72
N PHE A 54 12.54 -6.14 8.87
CA PHE A 54 11.12 -6.20 9.17
C PHE A 54 10.40 -7.06 8.15
N ILE A 55 9.83 -8.18 8.61
CA ILE A 55 9.08 -9.14 7.78
C ILE A 55 7.63 -9.18 8.22
N ASP A 56 6.72 -9.03 7.27
CA ASP A 56 5.28 -9.19 7.44
C ASP A 56 4.84 -10.61 7.07
N THR A 57 4.11 -11.27 7.96
CA THR A 57 3.45 -12.56 7.73
C THR A 57 2.23 -12.65 8.64
N ALA A 58 1.30 -13.55 8.32
CA ALA A 58 0.16 -13.84 9.18
C ALA A 58 -0.17 -15.34 9.17
N ASP A 59 -0.87 -15.79 10.21
CA ASP A 59 -1.39 -17.15 10.33
C ASP A 59 -2.38 -17.49 9.21
N VAL A 60 -3.11 -16.49 8.71
CA VAL A 60 -4.04 -16.65 7.59
C VAL A 60 -3.33 -16.83 6.25
N TYR A 61 -2.09 -16.33 6.07
CA TYR A 61 -1.39 -16.41 4.79
C TYR A 61 -1.05 -17.86 4.45
N SER A 62 -1.63 -18.34 3.35
CA SER A 62 -1.51 -19.74 2.91
C SER A 62 -1.81 -20.74 4.03
N GLU A 63 -2.80 -20.43 4.89
CA GLU A 63 -3.20 -21.29 6.02
C GLU A 63 -2.03 -21.66 6.96
N GLY A 64 -1.20 -20.66 7.29
CA GLY A 64 -0.05 -20.77 8.19
C GLY A 64 1.20 -21.36 7.53
N GLU A 65 1.16 -21.66 6.23
CA GLU A 65 2.34 -22.10 5.48
C GLU A 65 3.38 -21.00 5.34
N SER A 66 2.95 -19.73 5.16
CA SER A 66 3.85 -18.57 5.08
C SER A 66 4.79 -18.49 6.29
N GLU A 67 4.25 -18.58 7.51
CA GLU A 67 5.05 -18.50 8.74
C GLU A 67 6.07 -19.64 8.85
N ARG A 68 5.68 -20.85 8.41
CA ARG A 68 6.59 -22.01 8.39
C ARG A 68 7.72 -21.81 7.40
N ILE A 69 7.43 -21.26 6.22
CA ILE A 69 8.42 -20.97 5.19
C ILE A 69 9.39 -19.88 5.67
N VAL A 70 8.89 -18.78 6.26
CA VAL A 70 9.73 -17.72 6.83
C VAL A 70 10.64 -18.29 7.93
N GLY A 71 10.09 -19.09 8.85
CA GLY A 71 10.86 -19.73 9.91
C GLY A 71 11.94 -20.68 9.39
N ALA A 72 11.62 -21.47 8.36
CA ALA A 72 12.56 -22.37 7.71
C ALA A 72 13.68 -21.59 7.01
N ALA A 73 13.35 -20.53 6.27
CA ALA A 73 14.32 -19.67 5.58
C ALA A 73 15.30 -19.00 6.56
N LEU A 74 14.80 -18.40 7.65
CA LEU A 74 15.66 -17.78 8.67
C LEU A 74 16.62 -18.78 9.30
N LYS A 75 16.15 -20.00 9.56
CA LYS A 75 16.97 -21.10 10.10
C LYS A 75 18.02 -21.55 9.10
N ALA A 76 17.65 -21.75 7.84
CA ALA A 76 18.55 -22.19 6.77
C ALA A 76 19.67 -21.17 6.52
N LEU A 77 19.33 -19.88 6.54
CA LEU A 77 20.27 -18.77 6.35
C LEU A 77 21.15 -18.49 7.59
N GLY A 78 20.95 -19.20 8.70
CA GLY A 78 21.71 -19.01 9.94
C GLY A 78 21.53 -17.61 10.56
N ARG A 79 20.38 -16.96 10.33
CA ARG A 79 20.15 -15.57 10.77
C ARG A 79 19.64 -15.54 12.21
N PRO A 80 20.25 -14.74 13.11
CA PRO A 80 19.81 -14.65 14.49
C PRO A 80 18.40 -14.06 14.57
N ARG A 81 17.54 -14.65 15.41
CA ARG A 81 16.15 -14.22 15.56
C ARG A 81 16.06 -12.78 16.07
N GLU A 82 17.04 -12.30 16.85
CA GLU A 82 17.12 -10.93 17.33
C GLU A 82 17.37 -9.87 16.24
N GLN A 83 17.82 -10.26 15.04
CA GLN A 83 18.06 -9.34 13.93
C GLN A 83 16.81 -9.09 13.07
N VAL A 84 15.68 -9.72 13.38
CA VAL A 84 14.46 -9.65 12.57
C VAL A 84 13.23 -9.36 13.44
N VAL A 85 12.40 -8.43 13.01
CA VAL A 85 11.10 -8.12 13.60
C VAL A 85 10.02 -8.77 12.73
N VAL A 86 9.11 -9.51 13.34
CA VAL A 86 7.97 -10.17 12.68
C VAL A 86 6.68 -9.65 13.30
N ARG A 87 5.68 -9.30 12.47
CA ARG A 87 4.42 -8.73 12.95
C ARG A 87 3.20 -9.36 12.25
N PRO A 88 2.13 -9.72 13.01
CA PRO A 88 0.94 -10.39 12.45
C PRO A 88 -0.12 -9.46 11.80
N PHE A 89 -0.03 -8.13 11.94
CA PHE A 89 -0.98 -7.14 11.37
C PHE A 89 -0.27 -5.82 11.02
N VAL A 90 -0.58 -5.12 9.91
CA VAL A 90 0.31 -4.05 9.37
C VAL A 90 -0.36 -2.73 8.93
N THR A 91 0.44 -1.65 8.96
CA THR A 91 0.17 -0.26 8.53
C THR A 91 1.38 0.43 7.84
N SER A 92 2.30 -0.31 7.20
CA SER A 92 3.55 0.22 6.59
C SER A 92 3.67 -0.12 5.10
N VAL A 93 4.72 0.38 4.42
CA VAL A 93 4.99 0.04 3.00
C VAL A 93 5.43 -1.42 2.91
N ILE A 94 4.63 -2.23 2.20
CA ILE A 94 4.83 -3.68 2.02
C ILE A 94 5.39 -3.91 0.62
N ILE A 95 6.51 -4.64 0.52
CA ILE A 95 7.06 -5.10 -0.75
C ILE A 95 6.69 -6.57 -0.95
N GLY A 96 5.81 -6.83 -1.91
CA GLY A 96 5.53 -8.16 -2.44
C GLY A 96 6.20 -8.36 -3.79
N ALA A 97 7.33 -9.07 -3.81
CA ALA A 97 8.08 -9.36 -5.03
C ALA A 97 7.99 -10.84 -5.39
N LYS A 98 7.75 -11.14 -6.67
CA LYS A 98 7.69 -12.52 -7.19
C LYS A 98 9.03 -12.95 -7.80
N PRO A 99 9.58 -12.29 -8.84
CA PRO A 99 10.96 -12.51 -9.25
C PRO A 99 11.93 -11.68 -8.40
N ARG A 100 13.17 -12.16 -8.28
CA ARG A 100 14.26 -11.46 -7.56
C ARG A 100 14.54 -10.07 -8.11
N GLU A 101 14.44 -9.89 -9.43
CA GLU A 101 14.62 -8.59 -10.08
C GLU A 101 13.62 -7.54 -9.58
N GLN A 102 12.35 -7.91 -9.39
CA GLN A 102 11.34 -7.02 -8.82
C GLN A 102 11.70 -6.61 -7.39
N LEU A 103 12.29 -7.51 -6.60
CA LEU A 103 12.76 -7.19 -5.25
C LEU A 103 13.93 -6.20 -5.32
N ASP A 104 14.90 -6.46 -6.19
CA ASP A 104 16.07 -5.58 -6.38
C ASP A 104 15.64 -4.16 -6.78
N ASP A 105 14.72 -4.03 -7.74
CA ASP A 105 14.17 -2.75 -8.17
C ASP A 105 13.38 -2.04 -7.07
N SER A 106 12.55 -2.79 -6.33
CA SER A 106 11.75 -2.22 -5.23
C SER A 106 12.64 -1.70 -4.09
N LEU A 107 13.75 -2.40 -3.81
CA LEU A 107 14.72 -1.96 -2.81
C LEU A 107 15.51 -0.74 -3.29
N ALA A 108 15.92 -0.71 -4.56
CA ALA A 108 16.62 0.43 -5.16
C ALA A 108 15.74 1.69 -5.21
N ALA A 109 14.43 1.53 -5.40
CA ALA A 109 13.48 2.64 -5.43
C ALA A 109 13.46 3.47 -4.12
N ALA A 110 13.83 2.88 -2.97
CA ALA A 110 13.87 3.62 -1.71
C ALA A 110 14.99 4.67 -1.62
N ASP A 111 15.98 4.60 -2.51
CA ASP A 111 17.07 5.56 -2.62
C ASP A 111 16.83 6.57 -3.78
N VAL A 112 15.76 6.41 -4.55
CA VAL A 112 15.40 7.35 -5.64
C VAL A 112 14.73 8.59 -5.06
N THR A 113 15.25 9.77 -5.43
CA THR A 113 14.62 11.06 -5.14
C THR A 113 13.91 11.56 -6.39
N LEU A 114 12.60 11.78 -6.31
CA LEU A 114 11.81 12.33 -7.40
C LEU A 114 11.97 13.86 -7.45
N SER A 115 12.07 14.42 -8.65
CA SER A 115 12.06 15.87 -8.84
C SER A 115 10.63 16.42 -8.65
N PRO A 116 10.46 17.74 -8.43
CA PRO A 116 9.15 18.37 -8.35
C PRO A 116 8.27 18.07 -9.58
N GLU A 117 8.87 18.01 -10.76
CA GLU A 117 8.16 17.71 -12.01
C GLU A 117 7.65 16.25 -12.04
N HIS A 118 8.45 15.29 -11.58
CA HIS A 118 8.03 13.89 -11.47
C HIS A 118 6.89 13.72 -10.46
N ILE A 119 6.94 14.44 -9.33
CA ILE A 119 5.85 14.43 -8.34
C ILE A 119 4.57 15.00 -8.96
N GLN A 120 4.65 16.12 -9.67
CA GLN A 120 3.48 16.73 -10.32
C GLN A 120 2.85 15.80 -11.37
N GLN A 121 3.67 15.05 -12.11
CA GLN A 121 3.18 14.04 -13.05
C GLN A 121 2.46 12.88 -12.34
N LEU A 122 3.00 12.39 -11.22
CA LEU A 122 2.38 11.32 -10.43
C LEU A 122 1.06 11.78 -9.79
N ASP A 123 1.01 13.00 -9.25
CA ASP A 123 -0.21 13.59 -8.69
C ASP A 123 -1.31 13.69 -9.74
N ALA A 124 -0.96 14.15 -10.95
CA ALA A 124 -1.92 14.23 -12.06
C ALA A 124 -2.42 12.84 -12.50
N ALA A 125 -1.55 11.83 -12.53
CA ALA A 125 -1.90 10.47 -12.95
C ALA A 125 -2.70 9.70 -11.88
N SER A 126 -2.48 10.00 -10.60
CA SER A 126 -3.14 9.35 -9.46
C SER A 126 -4.34 10.13 -8.92
N ALA A 127 -4.69 11.26 -9.54
CA ALA A 127 -5.82 12.09 -9.16
C ALA A 127 -7.12 11.27 -9.15
N LEU A 128 -7.67 11.08 -7.96
CA LEU A 128 -8.94 10.40 -7.79
C LEU A 128 -10.09 11.26 -8.35
N PRO A 129 -11.14 10.65 -8.92
CA PRO A 129 -12.34 11.38 -9.26
C PRO A 129 -12.90 12.09 -8.03
N PRO A 130 -13.54 13.27 -8.18
CA PRO A 130 -14.12 13.98 -7.06
C PRO A 130 -15.15 13.09 -6.34
N GLU A 131 -14.86 12.74 -5.08
CA GLU A 131 -15.76 11.94 -4.26
C GLU A 131 -16.99 12.76 -3.89
N TYR A 132 -18.11 12.10 -3.61
CA TYR A 132 -19.31 12.79 -3.09
C TYR A 132 -19.01 13.36 -1.69
N PRO A 133 -19.41 14.61 -1.37
CA PRO A 133 -20.20 15.54 -2.18
C PRO A 133 -19.36 16.56 -2.97
N GLY A 134 -18.05 16.35 -3.14
CA GLY A 134 -17.13 17.25 -3.83
C GLY A 134 -17.59 17.64 -5.24
N TRP A 135 -18.04 16.69 -6.06
CA TRP A 135 -18.61 17.00 -7.38
C TRP A 135 -19.92 17.82 -7.31
N ILE A 136 -20.72 17.69 -6.24
CA ILE A 136 -21.93 18.50 -6.03
C ILE A 136 -21.54 19.94 -5.75
N VAL A 137 -20.51 20.15 -4.92
CA VAL A 137 -20.01 21.50 -4.60
C VAL A 137 -19.41 22.16 -5.84
N GLU A 138 -18.66 21.42 -6.66
CA GLU A 138 -18.15 21.92 -7.94
C GLU A 138 -19.29 22.27 -8.92
N TRP A 139 -20.31 21.41 -9.02
CA TRP A 139 -21.50 21.64 -9.84
C TRP A 139 -22.29 22.86 -9.39
N GLN A 140 -22.54 23.01 -8.07
CA GLN A 140 -23.20 24.17 -7.49
C GLN A 140 -22.41 25.47 -7.69
N ASN A 141 -21.08 25.41 -7.57
CA ASN A 141 -20.21 26.57 -7.78
C ASN A 141 -20.04 26.95 -9.27
N ARG A 142 -20.28 26.01 -10.19
CA ARG A 142 -20.27 26.25 -11.63
C ARG A 142 -21.45 27.11 -12.07
N ASP A 143 -22.61 26.89 -11.47
CA ASP A 143 -23.82 27.69 -11.71
C ASP A 143 -23.73 29.09 -11.10
N ALA A 144 -22.96 29.28 -10.03
CA ALA A 144 -22.76 30.59 -9.40
C ALA A 144 -21.93 31.58 -10.26
N ARG A 145 -21.18 31.09 -11.26
CA ARG A 145 -20.28 31.93 -12.09
C ARG A 145 -20.57 31.90 -13.59
N GLY A 146 -21.71 31.34 -14.02
CA GLY A 146 -22.00 31.31 -15.45
C GLY A 146 -23.40 30.84 -15.85
N VAL A 147 -24.45 31.62 -15.56
CA VAL A 147 -25.63 31.67 -16.44
C VAL A 147 -26.24 33.07 -16.45
N ALA A 148 -25.86 33.87 -17.44
CA ALA A 148 -26.77 34.85 -18.00
C ALA A 148 -27.91 34.06 -18.69
N GLY A 149 -29.16 34.25 -18.27
CA GLY A 149 -30.32 33.90 -19.11
C GLY A 149 -31.32 32.85 -18.60
N GLY A 150 -31.32 32.45 -17.32
CA GLY A 150 -32.36 31.58 -16.77
C GLY A 150 -33.08 32.21 -15.58
N GLN A 151 -34.39 32.46 -15.67
CA GLN A 151 -35.17 32.94 -14.52
C GLN A 151 -35.10 31.93 -13.34
N PRO A 152 -34.93 32.39 -12.08
CA PRO A 152 -34.88 31.51 -10.93
C PRO A 152 -36.16 30.70 -10.74
N VAL A 153 -36.01 29.39 -10.52
CA VAL A 153 -37.10 28.41 -10.31
C VAL A 153 -37.93 28.69 -9.04
N MET A 154 -37.52 29.64 -8.19
CA MET A 154 -38.25 30.01 -6.98
C MET A 154 -39.43 30.97 -7.20
N ASP A 155 -39.65 31.49 -8.41
CA ASP A 155 -40.75 32.46 -8.68
C ASP A 155 -42.05 31.81 -9.18
N ARG A 156 -42.08 30.49 -9.48
CA ARG A 156 -43.31 29.77 -9.88
C ARG A 156 -44.15 29.28 -8.70
N ALA A 157 -43.58 29.16 -7.50
CA ALA A 157 -44.32 28.69 -6.32
C ALA A 157 -45.15 29.80 -5.63
N ARG A 158 -44.92 31.08 -5.94
CA ARG A 158 -45.64 32.22 -5.32
C ARG A 158 -46.86 32.72 -6.10
N GLN A 159 -47.05 32.32 -7.37
CA GLN A 159 -48.20 32.74 -8.19
C GLN A 159 -49.41 31.80 -8.12
N HIS A 160 -49.34 30.69 -7.37
CA HIS A 160 -50.45 29.74 -7.21
C HIS A 160 -51.06 29.70 -5.79
N LEU A 161 -50.66 30.61 -4.90
CA LEU A 161 -51.20 30.71 -3.53
C LEU A 161 -51.97 32.02 -3.25
N THR A 162 -52.31 32.83 -4.26
CA THR A 162 -53.05 34.10 -4.08
C THR A 162 -54.17 34.38 -5.09
N ARG A 163 -54.82 33.35 -5.67
CA ARG A 163 -56.11 33.55 -6.36
C ARG A 163 -57.12 32.44 -6.08
N LYS A 164 -58.04 32.80 -5.16
CA LYS A 164 -59.36 32.25 -4.82
C LYS A 164 -59.40 30.86 -4.20
#